data_AF-A0A6J7P1B9-F1
#
_entry.id   AF-A0A6J7P1B9-F1
#
_cell.length_a   1.000
_cell.length_b   1.000
_cell.length_c   1.000
_cell.angle_alpha   90.00
_cell.angle_beta   90.00
_cell.angle_gamma   90.00
#
_symmetry.space_group_name_H-M   'P 1'
#
loop_
_entity.id
_entity.type
_entity.pdbx_description
1 polymer ?
#
loop_
_entity_poly.entity_id
_entity_poly.type
_entity_poly.pdbx_seq_one_letter_code
_entity_poly.pdbx_strand_id
1 'polypeptide(L)'
;MLASVTVHDLPPTAGYLRDEHVRIRADLGLLTRPAEVERADADRERHEWAALLRSEGWLDQSADIATDEGLEAMLVALHRALAASPARLLGVSLPDAFGDRRAQNQPGTDQEYPNWRVPMTDSSGAPVLLDDCYAAPERVEHLVATVRPSVGRAKPLGL
;
A
#
# COMPACT_ATOMS: atom_id res chain seq x y z
N MET A 1 8.25 6.43 17.85
CA MET A 1 8.56 6.12 16.44
C MET A 1 7.30 6.32 15.61
N LEU A 2 7.49 6.71 14.36
CA LEU A 2 6.46 6.76 13.31
C LEU A 2 6.50 5.43 12.54
N ALA A 3 5.35 4.87 12.23
CA ALA A 3 5.22 3.74 11.30
C ALA A 3 4.22 4.10 10.19
N SER A 4 4.42 3.57 8.99
CA SER A 4 3.52 3.68 7.84
C SER A 4 3.61 2.42 7.00
N VAL A 5 2.58 2.13 6.19
CA VAL A 5 2.58 0.99 5.25
C VAL A 5 3.55 1.23 4.09
N THR A 6 3.56 2.47 3.59
CA THR A 6 4.40 2.88 2.46
C THR A 6 5.04 4.24 2.73
N VAL A 7 5.91 4.68 1.83
CA VAL A 7 6.57 5.98 1.79
C VAL A 7 6.56 6.51 0.36
N HIS A 8 6.94 7.77 0.14
CA HIS A 8 6.90 8.39 -1.19
C HIS A 8 7.89 7.81 -2.21
N ASP A 9 8.92 7.09 -1.74
CA ASP A 9 9.92 6.40 -2.58
C ASP A 9 9.45 5.00 -3.04
N LEU A 10 8.31 4.54 -2.53
CA LEU A 10 7.67 3.30 -2.97
C LEU A 10 6.39 3.66 -3.74
N PRO A 11 5.92 2.80 -4.66
CA PRO A 11 4.54 2.90 -5.12
C PRO A 11 3.57 2.93 -3.93
N PRO A 12 2.43 3.63 -4.05
CA PRO A 12 1.32 3.44 -3.12
C PRO A 12 0.98 1.95 -3.01
N THR A 13 0.36 1.56 -1.90
CA THR A 13 0.14 0.15 -1.55
C THR A 13 -0.62 -0.60 -2.65
N ALA A 14 -1.62 0.04 -3.27
CA ALA A 14 -2.36 -0.56 -4.39
C ALA A 14 -1.49 -0.83 -5.63
N GLY A 15 -0.48 0.01 -5.88
CA GLY A 15 0.53 -0.21 -6.91
C GLY A 15 1.57 -1.26 -6.51
N TYR A 16 2.05 -1.20 -5.27
CA TYR A 16 3.05 -2.15 -4.76
C TYR A 16 2.53 -3.59 -4.83
N LEU A 17 1.28 -3.82 -4.38
CA LEU A 17 0.63 -5.13 -4.41
C LEU A 17 0.44 -5.68 -5.84
N ARG A 18 0.52 -4.82 -6.86
CA ARG A 18 0.46 -5.15 -8.29
C ARG A 18 1.82 -5.12 -8.97
N ASP A 19 2.88 -5.25 -8.18
CA ASP A 19 4.26 -5.31 -8.65
C ASP A 19 4.71 -4.06 -9.42
N GLU A 20 4.08 -2.89 -9.18
CA GLU A 20 4.48 -1.63 -9.83
C GLU A 20 5.96 -1.33 -9.60
N HIS A 21 6.46 -1.64 -8.40
CA HIS A 21 7.86 -1.48 -8.01
C HIS A 21 8.80 -2.34 -8.87
N VAL A 22 8.36 -3.50 -9.36
CA VAL A 22 9.12 -4.30 -10.33
C VAL A 22 8.97 -3.74 -11.73
N ARG A 23 7.73 -3.42 -12.15
CA ARG A 23 7.42 -2.92 -13.48
C ARG A 23 8.20 -1.65 -13.83
N ILE A 24 8.14 -0.62 -12.98
CA ILE A 24 8.83 0.65 -13.21
C ILE A 24 10.35 0.46 -13.30
N ARG A 25 10.94 -0.36 -12.42
CA ARG A 25 12.39 -0.63 -12.47
C ARG A 25 12.77 -1.45 -13.71
N ALA A 26 11.92 -2.36 -14.17
CA ALA A 26 12.13 -3.11 -15.39
C ALA A 26 12.10 -2.19 -16.62
N ASP A 27 11.06 -1.34 -16.72
CA ASP A 27 10.86 -0.42 -17.85
C ASP A 27 12.00 0.59 -17.97
N LEU A 28 12.60 0.98 -16.84
CA LEU A 28 13.74 1.92 -16.79
C LEU A 28 15.11 1.22 -16.85
N GLY A 29 15.16 -0.12 -16.98
CA GLY A 29 16.42 -0.87 -17.06
C GLY A 29 17.24 -0.88 -15.76
N LEU A 30 16.58 -0.72 -14.61
CA LEU A 30 17.20 -0.61 -13.28
C LEU A 30 17.32 -1.94 -12.53
N LEU A 31 16.76 -3.03 -13.07
CA LEU A 31 16.84 -4.34 -12.43
C LEU A 31 18.25 -4.93 -12.56
N THR A 32 18.78 -5.43 -11.45
CA THR A 32 20.09 -6.13 -11.40
C THR A 32 19.98 -7.63 -11.67
N ARG A 33 18.76 -8.15 -11.75
CA ARG A 33 18.40 -9.54 -12.02
C ARG A 33 17.27 -9.59 -13.07
N PRO A 34 17.03 -10.74 -13.73
CA PRO A 34 15.94 -10.87 -14.67
C PRO A 34 14.58 -10.53 -14.03
N ALA A 35 13.72 -9.85 -14.78
CA ALA A 35 12.42 -9.38 -14.30
C ALA A 35 11.52 -10.51 -13.77
N GLU A 36 11.66 -11.74 -14.31
CA GLU A 36 10.89 -12.90 -13.83
C GLU A 36 11.28 -13.34 -12.42
N VAL A 37 12.55 -13.18 -12.05
CA VAL A 37 13.02 -13.48 -10.70
C VAL A 37 12.46 -12.45 -9.72
N GLU A 38 12.48 -11.17 -10.08
CA GLU A 38 11.93 -10.08 -9.26
C GLU A 38 10.41 -10.22 -9.08
N ARG A 39 9.67 -10.59 -10.13
CA ARG A 39 8.24 -10.88 -10.04
C ARG A 39 7.92 -12.07 -9.15
N ALA A 40 8.70 -13.16 -9.26
CA ALA A 40 8.52 -14.32 -8.40
C ALA A 40 8.84 -14.01 -6.92
N ASP A 41 9.83 -13.16 -6.67
CA ASP A 41 10.16 -12.68 -5.32
C ASP A 41 9.04 -11.79 -4.75
N ALA A 42 8.50 -10.85 -5.54
CA ALA A 42 7.38 -10.01 -5.14
C ALA A 42 6.10 -10.82 -4.87
N ASP A 43 5.83 -11.83 -5.70
CA ASP A 43 4.68 -12.74 -5.50
C ASP A 43 4.82 -13.55 -4.21
N ARG A 44 6.01 -14.06 -3.93
CA ARG A 44 6.29 -14.77 -2.68
C ARG A 44 6.11 -13.83 -1.48
N GLU A 45 6.67 -12.63 -1.52
CA GLU A 45 6.53 -11.62 -0.46
C GLU A 45 5.05 -11.29 -0.19
N ARG A 46 4.26 -11.08 -1.25
CA ARG A 46 2.83 -10.82 -1.14
C ARG A 46 2.09 -11.98 -0.46
N HIS A 47 2.40 -13.22 -0.80
CA HIS A 47 1.80 -14.39 -0.16
C HIS A 47 2.22 -14.56 1.30
N GLU A 48 3.49 -14.26 1.64
CA GLU A 48 3.98 -14.26 3.02
C GLU A 48 3.26 -13.22 3.89
N TRP A 49 3.09 -11.99 3.37
CA TRP A 49 2.27 -10.98 4.04
C TRP A 49 0.81 -11.41 4.17
N ALA A 50 0.20 -11.94 3.11
CA ALA A 50 -1.19 -12.40 3.18
C ALA A 50 -1.38 -13.50 4.23
N ALA A 51 -0.42 -14.42 4.35
CA ALA A 51 -0.43 -15.47 5.37
C ALA A 51 -0.34 -14.90 6.78
N LEU A 52 0.56 -13.95 7.03
CA LEU A 52 0.68 -13.25 8.32
C LEU A 52 -0.60 -12.48 8.67
N LEU A 53 -1.14 -11.71 7.73
CA LEU A 53 -2.36 -10.93 7.94
C LEU A 53 -3.57 -11.83 8.24
N ARG A 54 -3.64 -13.01 7.62
CA ARG A 54 -4.65 -14.04 7.90
C ARG A 54 -4.46 -14.68 9.27
N SER A 55 -3.22 -14.98 9.68
CA SER A 55 -2.95 -15.59 11.00
C SER A 55 -3.29 -14.65 12.15
N GLU A 56 -3.08 -13.35 11.96
CA GLU A 56 -3.45 -12.30 12.92
C GLU A 56 -4.95 -11.90 12.84
N GLY A 57 -5.69 -12.45 11.86
CA GLY A 57 -7.12 -12.18 11.68
C GLY A 57 -7.45 -10.81 11.10
N TRP A 58 -6.49 -10.13 10.47
CA TRP A 58 -6.70 -8.83 9.81
C TRP A 58 -7.15 -8.94 8.36
N LEU A 59 -6.83 -10.06 7.70
CA LEU A 59 -7.29 -10.42 6.35
C LEU A 59 -8.16 -11.69 6.44
N ASP A 60 -9.29 -11.67 5.73
CA ASP A 60 -10.20 -12.81 5.68
C ASP A 60 -9.56 -14.00 4.95
N GLN A 61 -9.84 -15.22 5.41
CA GLN A 61 -9.30 -16.45 4.80
C GLN A 61 -9.83 -16.67 3.37
N SER A 62 -11.02 -16.14 3.07
CA SER A 62 -11.65 -16.21 1.76
C SER A 62 -11.22 -15.09 0.80
N ALA A 63 -10.45 -14.10 1.25
CA ALA A 63 -9.98 -13.03 0.39
C ALA A 63 -9.01 -13.58 -0.68
N ASP A 64 -9.39 -13.47 -1.94
CA ASP A 64 -8.58 -13.92 -3.08
C ASP A 64 -7.62 -12.81 -3.54
N ILE A 65 -6.35 -12.91 -3.14
CA ILE A 65 -5.31 -11.92 -3.47
C ILE A 65 -4.89 -11.93 -4.95
N ALA A 66 -5.50 -12.75 -5.81
CA ALA A 66 -5.37 -12.64 -7.26
C ALA A 66 -6.41 -11.66 -7.88
N THR A 67 -7.38 -11.19 -7.10
CA THR A 67 -8.46 -10.28 -7.55
C THR A 67 -8.24 -8.85 -7.08
N ASP A 68 -8.88 -7.89 -7.74
CA ASP A 68 -8.82 -6.49 -7.35
C ASP A 68 -9.40 -6.28 -5.94
N GLU A 69 -10.52 -6.94 -5.65
CA GLU A 69 -11.20 -6.89 -4.37
C GLU A 69 -10.35 -7.49 -3.24
N GLY A 70 -9.65 -8.60 -3.49
CA GLY A 70 -8.79 -9.23 -2.49
C GLY A 70 -7.50 -8.44 -2.23
N LEU A 71 -6.94 -7.79 -3.24
CA LEU A 71 -5.81 -6.87 -3.05
C LEU A 71 -6.21 -5.62 -2.28
N GLU A 72 -7.41 -5.07 -2.52
CA GLU A 72 -7.96 -3.98 -1.70
C GLU A 72 -8.18 -4.43 -0.25
N ALA A 73 -8.72 -5.62 -0.03
CA ALA A 73 -8.86 -6.19 1.31
C ALA A 73 -7.49 -6.36 2.01
N MET A 74 -6.45 -6.76 1.27
CA MET A 74 -5.08 -6.86 1.77
C MET A 74 -4.49 -5.49 2.13
N LEU A 75 -4.72 -4.45 1.32
CA LEU A 75 -4.32 -3.08 1.64
C LEU A 75 -4.92 -2.60 2.96
N VAL A 76 -6.22 -2.85 3.18
CA VAL A 76 -6.89 -2.50 4.43
C VAL A 76 -6.33 -3.33 5.60
N ALA A 77 -6.03 -4.61 5.39
CA ALA A 77 -5.42 -5.47 6.40
C ALA A 77 -4.01 -4.99 6.81
N LEU A 78 -3.20 -4.50 5.87
CA LEU A 78 -1.89 -3.88 6.18
C LEU A 78 -2.05 -2.64 7.08
N HIS A 79 -3.09 -1.85 6.87
CA HIS A 79 -3.38 -0.71 7.74
C HIS A 79 -3.87 -1.14 9.14
N ARG A 80 -4.63 -2.24 9.25
CA ARG A 80 -4.95 -2.84 10.56
C ARG A 80 -3.71 -3.33 11.29
N ALA A 81 -2.77 -3.96 10.58
CA ALA A 81 -1.48 -4.37 11.14
C ALA A 81 -0.67 -3.17 11.65
N LEU A 82 -0.64 -2.07 10.88
CA LEU A 82 -0.02 -0.81 11.27
C LEU A 82 -0.64 -0.28 12.57
N ALA A 83 -1.97 -0.33 12.70
CA ALA A 83 -2.71 0.09 13.89
C ALA A 83 -2.36 -0.72 15.15
N ALA A 84 -2.03 -2.00 14.98
CA ALA A 84 -1.66 -2.89 16.07
C ALA A 84 -0.20 -2.74 16.51
N SER A 85 0.61 -1.98 15.76
CA SER A 85 2.01 -1.74 16.10
C SER A 85 2.18 -0.91 17.39
N PRO A 86 3.31 -1.02 18.10
CA PRO A 86 3.61 -0.17 19.26
C PRO A 86 4.01 1.27 18.90
N ALA A 87 3.86 1.67 17.63
CA ALA A 87 4.25 3.00 17.17
C ALA A 87 3.39 4.09 17.83
N ARG A 88 4.03 5.22 18.17
CA ARG A 88 3.33 6.35 18.81
C ARG A 88 2.68 7.30 17.81
N LEU A 89 3.11 7.22 16.56
CA LEU A 89 2.57 7.97 15.43
C LEU A 89 2.36 6.98 14.28
N LEU A 90 1.22 7.09 13.61
CA LEU A 90 0.88 6.29 12.43
C LEU A 90 0.71 7.23 11.25
N GLY A 91 1.36 6.92 10.13
CA GLY A 91 1.22 7.63 8.87
C GLY A 91 0.34 6.84 7.91
N VAL A 92 -0.71 7.48 7.40
CA VAL A 92 -1.56 6.93 6.33
C VAL A 92 -1.27 7.73 5.06
N SER A 93 -0.94 7.03 3.98
CA SER A 93 -0.69 7.64 2.69
C SER A 93 -2.02 7.98 2.01
N LEU A 94 -2.26 9.23 1.65
CA LEU A 94 -3.52 9.64 1.02
C LEU A 94 -3.82 8.88 -0.30
N PRO A 95 -2.84 8.61 -1.19
CA PRO A 95 -3.06 7.79 -2.39
C PRO A 95 -3.64 6.39 -2.12
N ASP A 96 -3.38 5.79 -0.95
CA ASP A 96 -3.95 4.48 -0.60
C ASP A 96 -5.47 4.55 -0.38
N ALA A 97 -6.01 5.71 0.02
CA ALA A 97 -7.46 5.89 0.17
C ALA A 97 -8.19 5.97 -1.19
N PHE A 98 -7.46 6.30 -2.27
CA PHE A 98 -8.01 6.42 -3.62
C PHE A 98 -7.58 5.29 -4.54
N GLY A 99 -6.66 4.43 -4.09
CA GLY A 99 -6.16 3.30 -4.87
C GLY A 99 -5.23 3.70 -6.01
N ASP A 100 -4.53 4.84 -5.89
CA ASP A 100 -3.50 5.19 -6.87
C ASP A 100 -2.46 4.07 -6.95
N ARG A 101 -1.95 3.83 -8.14
CA ARG A 101 -1.01 2.73 -8.41
C ARG A 101 0.36 3.24 -8.80
N ARG A 102 0.55 4.53 -9.05
CA ARG A 102 1.77 5.09 -9.65
C ARG A 102 2.70 5.65 -8.57
N ALA A 103 3.98 5.32 -8.67
CA ALA A 103 5.00 5.85 -7.77
C ALA A 103 5.13 7.38 -7.91
N GLN A 104 5.39 8.09 -6.81
CA GLN A 104 5.71 9.52 -6.89
C GLN A 104 7.19 9.75 -7.24
N ASN A 105 8.05 8.90 -6.70
CA ASN A 105 9.49 8.94 -6.90
C ASN A 105 10.01 7.52 -7.18
N GLN A 106 10.93 7.39 -8.13
CA GLN A 106 11.69 6.18 -8.38
C GLN A 106 13.16 6.47 -8.05
N PRO A 107 13.64 6.07 -6.87
CA PRO A 107 15.03 6.24 -6.50
C PRO A 107 15.99 5.67 -7.55
N GLY A 108 17.11 6.37 -7.76
CA GLY A 108 18.09 6.02 -8.79
C GLY A 108 17.76 6.53 -10.18
N THR A 109 16.84 7.50 -10.31
CA THR A 109 16.50 8.16 -11.58
C THR A 109 16.55 9.69 -11.43
N ASP A 110 16.77 10.38 -12.53
CA ASP A 110 16.72 11.84 -12.67
C ASP A 110 15.65 12.24 -13.71
N GLN A 111 15.95 12.01 -15.00
CA GLN A 111 15.07 12.38 -16.11
C GLN A 111 14.30 11.19 -16.71
N GLU A 112 14.62 9.97 -16.29
CA GLU A 112 14.03 8.72 -16.80
C GLU A 112 12.59 8.52 -16.29
N TYR A 113 12.26 9.09 -15.13
CA TYR A 113 10.93 9.08 -14.56
C TYR A 113 10.49 10.51 -14.19
N PRO A 114 9.20 10.88 -14.31
CA PRO A 114 8.69 12.17 -13.87
C PRO A 114 8.60 12.26 -12.33
N ASN A 115 9.71 12.03 -11.64
CA ASN A 115 9.81 12.15 -10.19
C ASN A 115 9.22 13.49 -9.71
N TRP A 116 8.42 13.45 -8.64
CA TRP A 116 7.80 14.62 -8.00
C TRP A 116 6.81 15.38 -8.88
N ARG A 117 6.42 14.79 -10.01
CA ARG A 117 5.53 15.38 -11.02
C ARG A 117 4.36 14.46 -11.35
N VAL A 118 4.13 13.40 -10.56
CA VAL A 118 3.00 12.48 -10.74
C VAL A 118 1.79 13.01 -9.97
N PRO A 119 0.71 13.46 -10.65
CA PRO A 119 -0.51 13.90 -9.98
C PRO A 119 -1.25 12.71 -9.40
N MET A 120 -1.91 12.85 -8.24
CA MET A 120 -2.69 11.78 -7.63
C MET A 120 -3.89 11.39 -8.50
N THR A 121 -4.15 10.09 -8.64
CA THR A 121 -5.33 9.54 -9.32
C THR A 121 -6.06 8.52 -8.45
N ASP A 122 -7.28 8.18 -8.86
CA ASP A 122 -7.97 7.00 -8.36
C ASP A 122 -7.46 5.71 -9.01
N SER A 123 -8.07 4.58 -8.66
CA SER A 123 -7.75 3.26 -9.18
C SER A 123 -8.00 3.09 -10.68
N SER A 124 -8.80 3.97 -11.31
CA SER A 124 -9.02 4.01 -12.76
C SER A 124 -7.99 4.86 -13.51
N GLY A 125 -7.18 5.63 -12.78
CA GLY A 125 -6.24 6.59 -13.35
C GLY A 125 -6.84 7.99 -13.57
N ALA A 126 -8.05 8.25 -13.08
CA ALA A 126 -8.65 9.59 -13.16
C ALA A 126 -8.04 10.51 -12.08
N PRO A 127 -7.66 11.76 -12.40
CA PRO A 127 -7.11 12.69 -11.42
C PRO A 127 -8.04 12.91 -10.23
N VAL A 128 -7.49 12.93 -9.02
CA VAL A 128 -8.23 13.25 -7.79
C VAL A 128 -7.84 14.65 -7.33
N LEU A 129 -8.81 15.56 -7.31
CA LEU A 129 -8.65 16.91 -6.80
C LEU A 129 -8.92 16.97 -5.29
N LEU A 130 -8.55 18.10 -4.68
CA LEU A 130 -8.84 18.32 -3.27
C LEU A 130 -10.35 18.34 -2.98
N ASP A 131 -11.15 18.91 -3.88
CA ASP A 131 -12.62 18.94 -3.74
C ASP A 131 -13.22 17.53 -3.80
N ASP A 132 -12.63 16.62 -4.59
CA ASP A 132 -13.05 15.22 -4.63
C ASP A 132 -12.79 14.51 -3.30
N CYS A 133 -11.68 14.84 -2.62
CA CYS A 133 -11.41 14.34 -1.27
C CYS A 133 -12.45 14.81 -0.25
N TYR A 134 -12.96 16.03 -0.39
CA TYR A 134 -14.04 16.55 0.46
C TYR A 134 -15.41 16.01 0.07
N ALA A 135 -15.62 15.67 -1.20
CA ALA A 135 -16.87 15.12 -1.71
C ALA A 135 -17.03 13.62 -1.41
N ALA A 136 -15.92 12.89 -1.27
CA ALA A 136 -15.88 11.46 -0.92
C ALA A 136 -15.13 11.21 0.40
N PRO A 137 -15.54 11.83 1.53
CA PRO A 137 -14.85 11.67 2.80
C PRO A 137 -14.82 10.22 3.27
N GLU A 138 -15.82 9.40 2.87
CA GLU A 138 -15.92 7.99 3.25
C GLU A 138 -14.71 7.16 2.80
N ARG A 139 -14.04 7.52 1.70
CA ARG A 139 -12.82 6.82 1.24
C ARG A 139 -11.66 7.02 2.20
N VAL A 140 -11.43 8.27 2.59
CA VAL A 140 -10.39 8.64 3.54
C VAL A 140 -10.76 8.14 4.93
N GLU A 141 -12.02 8.28 5.34
CA GLU A 141 -12.52 7.82 6.63
C GLU A 141 -12.47 6.31 6.77
N HIS A 142 -12.74 5.54 5.71
CA HIS A 142 -12.63 4.09 5.73
C HIS A 142 -11.21 3.66 6.12
N LEU A 143 -10.19 4.23 5.47
CA LEU A 143 -8.81 3.89 5.75
C LEU A 143 -8.36 4.44 7.11
N VAL A 144 -8.71 5.68 7.44
CA VAL A 144 -8.39 6.30 8.74
C VAL A 144 -9.05 5.54 9.90
N ALA A 145 -10.27 5.05 9.73
CA ALA A 145 -10.97 4.26 10.75
C ALA A 145 -10.24 2.95 11.06
N THR A 146 -9.51 2.38 10.10
CA THR A 146 -8.74 1.14 10.31
C THR A 146 -7.51 1.33 11.21
N VAL A 147 -6.98 2.56 11.26
CA VAL A 147 -5.81 2.91 12.10
C VAL A 147 -6.18 3.67 13.37
N ARG A 148 -7.45 4.09 13.51
CA ARG A 148 -7.93 4.70 14.74
C ARG A 148 -7.93 3.64 15.84
N PRO A 149 -7.36 3.92 17.02
CA PRO A 149 -7.44 3.00 18.13
C PRO A 149 -8.91 2.74 18.46
N SER A 150 -9.33 1.47 18.40
CA SER A 150 -10.55 1.05 19.08
C SER A 150 -10.36 1.41 20.56
N VAL A 151 -11.21 2.29 21.09
CA VAL A 151 -11.23 2.62 22.51
C VAL A 151 -11.53 1.33 23.28
N GLY A 152 -10.48 0.64 23.71
CA GLY A 152 -10.56 -0.62 24.46
C GLY A 152 -9.69 -1.74 23.89
N ARG A 153 -8.65 -2.09 24.67
CA ARG A 153 -7.79 -3.29 24.61
C ARG A 153 -6.70 -3.31 23.54
N ALA A 154 -5.58 -2.65 23.85
CA ALA A 154 -4.30 -3.25 23.52
C ALA A 154 -4.15 -4.54 24.35
N LYS A 155 -4.25 -5.71 23.72
CA LYS A 155 -3.62 -6.90 24.28
C LYS A 155 -2.11 -6.69 24.11
N PRO A 156 -1.29 -6.82 25.17
CA PRO A 156 0.15 -6.81 24.98
C PRO A 156 0.52 -7.98 24.06
N LEU A 157 1.31 -7.70 23.02
CA LEU A 157 2.03 -8.74 22.29
C LEU A 157 2.93 -9.44 23.32
N GLY A 158 2.65 -10.72 23.57
CA GLY A 158 3.45 -11.54 24.46
C GLY A 158 4.82 -11.77 23.83
N LEU A 159 5.82 -11.03 24.33
CA LEU A 159 7.22 -11.42 24.29
C LEU A 159 7.60 -11.99 25.66
#